data_AF-A0A7Y5PH89-F1
#
_entry.id   AF-A0A7Y5PH89-F1
#
_cell.length_a   1.000
_cell.length_b   1.000
_cell.length_c   1.000
_cell.angle_alpha   90.00
_cell.angle_beta   90.00
_cell.angle_gamma   90.00
#
_symmetry.space_group_name_H-M   'P 1'
#
loop_
_entity.id
_entity.type
_entity.pdbx_description
1 polymer ?
#
loop_
_entity_poly.entity_id
_entity_poly.type
_entity_poly.pdbx_seq_one_letter_code
_entity_poly.pdbx_strand_id
1 'polypeptide(L)'
;MDPADQRPSPQRPSWRLWSALLIVLVAFTAGVYAWLGNMQGWAVVPEPGAQVMPHSMERAQFEAMIQRLAQRLEAQPDDADGWAMLGRSYAVMGMPGPSVQAYRRLVVLRPDDAQAHADLADALASLQQGRFDGEPAQAIDRALVLDPHNVKAHALAGTAAFNRGDKRSAERHWQTALDAAEPGSRMAAQLRDALDEVSRSAKQSGATP
;
A
#
# COMPACT_ATOMS: atom_id res chain seq x y z
N MET A 1 -92.31 -10.94 3.49
CA MET A 1 -91.31 -10.35 2.59
C MET A 1 -90.08 -10.05 3.40
N ASP A 2 -88.95 -10.72 3.12
CA ASP A 2 -87.62 -10.14 3.32
C ASP A 2 -86.64 -10.83 2.34
N PRO A 3 -86.06 -10.12 1.34
CA PRO A 3 -85.23 -10.69 0.30
C PRO A 3 -83.74 -10.41 0.56
N ALA A 4 -83.02 -11.37 1.13
CA ALA A 4 -81.56 -11.44 1.14
C ALA A 4 -81.22 -12.88 1.51
N ASP A 5 -80.36 -13.64 0.83
CA ASP A 5 -78.95 -13.34 0.66
C ASP A 5 -78.39 -14.40 -0.31
N GLN A 6 -78.46 -14.19 -1.64
CA GLN A 6 -77.75 -15.02 -2.61
C GLN A 6 -76.35 -14.41 -2.84
N ARG A 7 -75.42 -14.66 -1.92
CA ARG A 7 -74.01 -14.32 -2.17
C ARG A 7 -73.40 -15.41 -3.05
N PRO A 8 -72.77 -15.06 -4.19
CA PRO A 8 -72.03 -16.03 -4.99
C PRO A 8 -70.91 -16.64 -4.15
N SER A 9 -70.81 -17.96 -4.14
CA SER A 9 -69.72 -18.67 -3.47
C SER A 9 -68.38 -18.28 -4.12
N PRO A 10 -67.36 -17.92 -3.31
CA PRO A 10 -66.06 -17.55 -3.85
C PRO A 10 -65.41 -18.79 -4.47
N GLN A 11 -65.31 -18.80 -5.81
CA GLN A 11 -64.55 -19.80 -6.54
C GLN A 11 -63.09 -19.71 -6.06
N ARG A 12 -62.66 -20.70 -5.27
CA ARG A 12 -61.27 -20.82 -4.82
C ARG A 12 -60.41 -20.93 -6.08
N PRO A 13 -59.39 -20.06 -6.28
CA PRO A 13 -58.56 -20.14 -7.46
C PRO A 13 -57.94 -21.53 -7.50
N SER A 14 -58.25 -22.28 -8.57
CA SER A 14 -57.79 -23.66 -8.71
C SER A 14 -56.27 -23.70 -8.52
N TRP A 15 -55.77 -24.70 -7.79
CA TRP A 15 -54.33 -24.89 -7.54
C TRP A 15 -53.47 -24.80 -8.82
N ARG A 16 -54.09 -25.08 -9.98
CA ARG A 16 -53.55 -24.92 -11.33
C ARG A 16 -53.17 -23.48 -11.69
N LEU A 17 -53.92 -22.49 -11.20
CA LEU A 17 -53.61 -21.06 -11.38
C LEU A 17 -52.39 -20.63 -10.56
N TRP A 18 -52.27 -21.11 -9.31
CA TRP A 18 -51.08 -20.84 -8.48
C TRP A 18 -49.82 -21.51 -9.02
N SER A 19 -49.94 -22.73 -9.53
CA SER A 19 -48.83 -23.44 -10.18
C SER A 19 -48.44 -22.82 -11.52
N ALA A 20 -49.41 -22.36 -12.32
CA ALA A 20 -49.12 -21.59 -13.53
C ALA A 20 -48.42 -20.25 -13.22
N LEU A 21 -48.84 -19.55 -12.16
CA LEU A 21 -48.20 -18.29 -11.73
C LEU A 21 -46.76 -18.50 -11.27
N LEU A 22 -46.47 -19.59 -10.56
CA LEU A 22 -45.11 -19.95 -10.13
C LEU A 22 -44.21 -20.25 -11.33
N ILE A 23 -44.71 -20.98 -12.33
CA ILE A 23 -43.95 -21.29 -13.54
C ILE A 23 -43.62 -20.01 -14.31
N VAL A 24 -44.58 -19.08 -14.44
CA VAL A 24 -44.35 -17.78 -15.07
C VAL A 24 -43.33 -16.95 -14.28
N LEU A 25 -43.39 -16.96 -12.94
CA LEU A 25 -42.41 -16.26 -12.10
C LEU A 25 -41.01 -16.83 -12.25
N VAL A 26 -40.85 -18.17 -12.26
CA VAL A 26 -39.54 -18.82 -12.47
C VAL A 26 -39.02 -18.56 -13.87
N ALA A 27 -39.87 -18.65 -14.90
CA ALA A 27 -39.49 -18.34 -16.28
C ALA A 27 -39.12 -16.86 -16.46
N PHE A 28 -39.82 -15.95 -15.79
CA PHE A 28 -39.49 -14.53 -15.78
C PHE A 28 -38.17 -14.27 -15.04
N THR A 29 -37.94 -14.91 -13.90
CA THR A 29 -36.69 -14.80 -13.14
C THR A 29 -35.51 -15.36 -13.95
N ALA A 30 -35.69 -16.50 -14.63
CA ALA A 30 -34.68 -17.08 -15.53
C ALA A 30 -34.44 -16.22 -16.78
N GLY A 31 -35.49 -15.61 -17.34
CA GLY A 31 -35.39 -14.67 -18.46
C GLY A 31 -34.67 -13.38 -18.06
N VAL A 32 -34.94 -12.86 -16.86
CA VAL A 32 -34.22 -11.72 -16.26
C VAL A 32 -32.77 -12.11 -15.99
N TYR A 33 -32.48 -13.31 -15.48
CA TYR A 33 -31.10 -13.80 -15.32
C TYR A 33 -30.38 -14.00 -16.66
N ALA A 34 -31.08 -14.46 -17.71
CA ALA A 34 -30.51 -14.56 -19.04
C ALA A 34 -30.29 -13.17 -19.67
N TRP A 35 -31.16 -12.20 -19.41
CA TRP A 35 -31.05 -10.83 -19.92
C TRP A 35 -29.99 -10.00 -19.18
N LEU A 36 -29.86 -10.14 -17.85
CA LEU A 36 -28.79 -9.54 -17.06
C LEU A 36 -27.46 -10.29 -17.18
N GLY A 37 -27.49 -11.62 -17.34
CA GLY A 37 -26.31 -12.44 -17.61
C GLY A 37 -25.72 -12.19 -19.01
N ASN A 38 -26.56 -11.79 -19.97
CA ASN A 38 -26.13 -11.36 -21.31
C ASN A 38 -25.70 -9.87 -21.36
N MET A 39 -25.79 -9.13 -20.24
CA MET A 39 -25.14 -7.81 -20.05
C MET A 39 -23.79 -7.89 -19.32
N GLN A 40 -23.42 -9.06 -18.78
CA GLN A 40 -22.04 -9.36 -18.34
C GLN A 40 -21.20 -9.79 -19.55
N GLY A 41 -21.10 -8.86 -20.49
CA GLY A 41 -20.46 -9.05 -21.78
C GLY A 41 -20.00 -7.73 -22.40
N TRP A 42 -19.80 -6.68 -21.61
CA TRP A 42 -18.71 -5.75 -21.93
C TRP A 42 -17.40 -6.50 -21.60
N ALA A 43 -17.13 -7.54 -22.38
CA ALA A 43 -15.77 -7.74 -22.80
C ALA A 43 -15.33 -6.35 -23.24
N VAL A 44 -14.37 -5.77 -22.52
CA VAL A 44 -13.39 -4.93 -23.17
C VAL A 44 -12.94 -5.82 -24.33
N VAL A 45 -13.54 -5.64 -25.51
CA VAL A 45 -12.85 -5.90 -26.75
C VAL A 45 -11.62 -5.03 -26.53
N PRO A 46 -10.44 -5.61 -26.27
CA PRO A 46 -9.26 -4.77 -26.30
C PRO A 46 -9.38 -4.10 -27.65
N GLU A 47 -9.41 -2.76 -27.68
CA GLU A 47 -9.07 -2.03 -28.91
C GLU A 47 -7.95 -2.86 -29.56
N PRO A 48 -8.03 -3.28 -30.83
CA PRO A 48 -6.92 -3.96 -31.47
C PRO A 48 -5.73 -2.99 -31.48
N GLY A 49 -4.93 -3.00 -30.40
CA GLY A 49 -4.01 -1.92 -30.03
C GLY A 49 -3.88 -1.62 -28.52
N ALA A 50 -4.89 -1.90 -27.67
CA ALA A 50 -4.78 -1.75 -26.22
C ALA A 50 -4.04 -2.94 -25.61
N GLN A 51 -2.72 -2.90 -25.74
CA GLN A 51 -1.80 -3.81 -25.07
C GLN A 51 -1.89 -3.55 -23.55
N VAL A 52 -2.72 -4.30 -22.83
CA VAL A 52 -2.49 -4.52 -21.41
C VAL A 52 -1.22 -5.35 -21.34
N MET A 53 -0.08 -4.66 -21.22
CA MET A 53 1.22 -5.31 -21.09
C MET A 53 1.12 -6.31 -19.92
N PRO A 54 1.57 -7.56 -20.09
CA PRO A 54 1.71 -8.45 -18.95
C PRO A 54 2.55 -7.76 -17.87
N HIS A 55 2.16 -7.80 -16.60
CA HIS A 55 2.95 -7.19 -15.51
C HIS A 55 4.41 -7.69 -15.48
N SER A 56 4.70 -8.87 -16.02
CA SER A 56 6.06 -9.37 -16.23
C SER A 56 6.84 -8.60 -17.30
N MET A 57 6.18 -8.18 -18.38
CA MET A 57 6.78 -7.34 -19.43
C MET A 57 7.06 -5.93 -18.92
N GLU A 58 6.19 -5.38 -18.07
CA GLU A 58 6.44 -4.09 -17.41
C GLU A 58 7.64 -4.17 -16.47
N ARG A 59 7.72 -5.25 -15.67
CA ARG A 59 8.87 -5.50 -14.78
C ARG A 59 10.19 -5.64 -15.54
N ALA A 60 10.22 -6.43 -16.61
CA ALA A 60 11.43 -6.63 -17.41
C ALA A 60 11.90 -5.33 -18.10
N GLN A 61 10.97 -4.52 -18.59
CA GLN A 61 11.28 -3.20 -19.16
C GLN A 61 11.84 -2.25 -18.10
N PHE A 62 11.27 -2.27 -16.90
CA PHE A 62 11.75 -1.47 -15.78
C PHE A 62 13.14 -1.90 -15.32
N GLU A 63 13.42 -3.20 -15.22
CA GLU A 63 14.75 -3.73 -14.94
C GLU A 63 15.77 -3.30 -16.00
N ALA A 64 15.41 -3.39 -17.29
CA ALA A 64 16.28 -2.93 -18.37
C ALA A 64 16.59 -1.43 -18.28
N MET A 65 15.62 -0.60 -17.89
CA MET A 65 15.82 0.83 -17.67
C MET A 65 16.77 1.10 -16.50
N ILE A 66 16.60 0.39 -15.38
CA ILE A 66 17.49 0.46 -14.22
C ILE A 66 18.91 0.07 -14.60
N GLN A 67 19.09 -1.01 -15.38
CA GLN A 67 20.42 -1.46 -15.82
C GLN A 67 21.11 -0.44 -16.71
N ARG A 68 20.38 0.19 -17.65
CA ARG A 68 20.93 1.29 -18.47
C ARG A 68 21.32 2.49 -17.61
N LEU A 69 20.51 2.83 -16.61
CA LEU A 69 20.83 3.90 -15.68
C LEU A 69 22.09 3.57 -14.87
N ALA A 70 22.21 2.35 -14.35
CA ALA A 70 23.39 1.90 -13.62
C ALA A 70 24.67 2.00 -14.48
N GLN A 71 24.63 1.49 -15.71
CA GLN A 71 25.76 1.58 -16.65
C GLN A 71 26.15 3.03 -16.96
N ARG A 72 25.16 3.92 -17.15
CA ARG A 72 25.45 5.35 -17.36
C ARG A 72 26.16 5.94 -16.15
N LEU A 73 25.73 5.60 -14.94
CA LEU A 73 26.29 6.13 -13.70
C LEU A 73 27.67 5.55 -13.38
N GLU A 74 27.99 4.36 -13.86
CA GLU A 74 29.37 3.85 -13.84
C GLU A 74 30.30 4.69 -14.74
N ALA A 75 29.81 5.15 -15.89
CA ALA A 75 30.56 6.04 -16.79
C ALA A 75 30.57 7.51 -16.34
N GLN A 76 29.56 7.93 -15.57
CA GLN A 76 29.38 9.30 -15.07
C GLN A 76 29.08 9.25 -13.56
N PRO A 77 30.12 8.98 -12.73
CA PRO A 77 29.93 8.68 -11.32
C PRO A 77 29.51 9.87 -10.46
N ASP A 78 29.62 11.11 -10.97
CA ASP A 78 29.37 12.32 -10.19
C ASP A 78 27.90 12.80 -10.24
N ASP A 79 27.01 12.06 -10.92
CA ASP A 79 25.58 12.37 -11.01
C ASP A 79 24.83 11.89 -9.75
N ALA A 80 24.84 12.73 -8.72
CA ALA A 80 24.19 12.45 -7.45
C ALA A 80 22.68 12.20 -7.59
N ASP A 81 21.97 12.98 -8.40
CA ASP A 81 20.52 12.78 -8.62
C ASP A 81 20.24 11.45 -9.31
N GLY A 82 21.10 11.06 -10.25
CA GLY A 82 21.08 9.75 -10.87
C GLY A 82 21.26 8.61 -9.87
N TRP A 83 22.23 8.72 -8.94
CA TRP A 83 22.42 7.73 -7.87
C TRP A 83 21.22 7.66 -6.92
N ALA A 84 20.61 8.80 -6.57
CA ALA A 84 19.39 8.83 -5.76
C ALA A 84 18.21 8.13 -6.47
N MET A 85 18.03 8.38 -7.77
CA MET A 85 17.01 7.72 -8.59
C MET A 85 17.26 6.22 -8.72
N LEU A 86 18.53 5.82 -8.88
CA LEU A 86 18.92 4.41 -8.98
C LEU A 86 18.63 3.67 -7.65
N GLY A 87 19.03 4.25 -6.52
CA GLY A 87 18.77 3.70 -5.19
C GLY A 87 17.28 3.49 -4.91
N ARG A 88 16.46 4.50 -5.24
CA ARG A 88 15.00 4.45 -5.10
C ARG A 88 14.39 3.38 -6.00
N SER A 89 14.83 3.28 -7.25
CA SER A 89 14.37 2.27 -8.20
C SER A 89 14.65 0.85 -7.70
N TYR A 90 15.86 0.60 -7.18
CA TYR A 90 16.18 -0.69 -6.58
C TYR A 90 15.37 -0.99 -5.32
N ALA A 91 15.08 0.02 -4.48
CA ALA A 91 14.24 -0.16 -3.29
C ALA A 91 12.81 -0.58 -3.68
N VAL A 92 12.20 0.08 -4.68
CA VAL A 92 10.87 -0.28 -5.20
C VAL A 92 10.84 -1.70 -5.77
N MET A 93 11.93 -2.14 -6.39
CA MET A 93 12.06 -3.50 -6.92
C MET A 93 12.35 -4.57 -5.85
N GLY A 94 12.49 -4.18 -4.58
CA GLY A 94 12.86 -5.12 -3.51
C GLY A 94 14.27 -5.66 -3.67
N MET A 95 15.18 -4.88 -4.24
CA MET A 95 16.60 -5.22 -4.43
C MET A 95 17.47 -4.42 -3.44
N PRO A 96 17.50 -4.79 -2.15
CA PRO A 96 18.14 -3.98 -1.12
C PRO A 96 19.66 -3.87 -1.28
N GLY A 97 20.34 -4.92 -1.77
CA GLY A 97 21.79 -4.89 -1.99
C GLY A 97 22.22 -3.81 -2.99
N PRO A 98 21.70 -3.83 -4.24
CA PRO A 98 21.95 -2.76 -5.21
C PRO A 98 21.49 -1.38 -4.74
N SER A 99 20.37 -1.29 -4.01
CA SER A 99 19.89 -0.03 -3.43
C SER A 99 20.91 0.58 -2.47
N VAL A 100 21.45 -0.21 -1.54
CA VAL A 100 22.50 0.22 -0.61
C VAL A 100 23.73 0.73 -1.36
N GLN A 101 24.16 0.07 -2.43
CA GLN A 101 25.33 0.52 -3.20
C GLN A 101 25.11 1.88 -3.86
N ALA A 102 23.92 2.09 -4.45
CA ALA A 102 23.57 3.37 -5.05
C ALA A 102 23.49 4.49 -4.00
N TYR A 103 22.84 4.24 -2.86
CA TYR A 103 22.77 5.22 -1.77
C TYR A 103 24.13 5.48 -1.11
N ARG A 104 25.03 4.49 -1.02
CA ARG A 104 26.42 4.69 -0.59
C ARG A 104 27.17 5.64 -1.52
N ARG A 105 26.97 5.54 -2.83
CA ARG A 105 27.52 6.52 -3.78
C ARG A 105 26.92 7.90 -3.57
N LEU A 106 25.61 7.99 -3.38
CA LEU A 106 24.92 9.26 -3.12
C LEU A 106 25.48 9.97 -1.88
N VAL A 107 25.62 9.30 -0.73
CA VAL A 107 26.12 9.93 0.50
C VAL A 107 27.59 10.33 0.41
N VAL A 108 28.37 9.74 -0.49
CA VAL A 108 29.74 10.20 -0.78
C VAL A 108 29.72 11.50 -1.57
N LEU A 109 28.79 11.66 -2.52
CA LEU A 109 28.63 12.87 -3.32
C LEU A 109 27.92 14.00 -2.55
N ARG A 110 27.03 13.64 -1.64
CA ARG A 110 26.23 14.56 -0.80
C ARG A 110 26.33 14.16 0.68
N PRO A 111 27.49 14.39 1.33
CA PRO A 111 27.72 13.97 2.71
C PRO A 111 26.82 14.66 3.74
N ASP A 112 26.27 15.82 3.38
CA ASP A 112 25.41 16.65 4.25
C ASP A 112 23.92 16.59 3.86
N ASP A 113 23.53 15.67 2.96
CA ASP A 113 22.13 15.44 2.61
C ASP A 113 21.47 14.47 3.61
N ALA A 114 20.69 15.02 4.53
CA ALA A 114 19.97 14.23 5.54
C ALA A 114 19.04 13.18 4.92
N GLN A 115 18.39 13.50 3.80
CA GLN A 115 17.49 12.57 3.13
C GLN A 115 18.25 11.40 2.50
N ALA A 116 19.43 11.65 1.94
CA ALA A 116 20.30 10.60 1.43
C ALA A 116 20.73 9.61 2.53
N HIS A 117 21.08 10.11 3.72
CA HIS A 117 21.39 9.25 4.87
C HIS A 117 20.17 8.47 5.37
N ALA A 118 18.99 9.10 5.41
CA ALA A 118 17.74 8.42 5.79
C ALA A 118 17.35 7.32 4.78
N ASP A 119 17.53 7.58 3.47
CA ASP A 119 17.29 6.60 2.42
C ASP A 119 18.31 5.44 2.46
N LEU A 120 19.59 5.73 2.77
CA LEU A 120 20.60 4.70 3.00
C LEU A 120 20.23 3.81 4.20
N ALA A 121 19.78 4.40 5.30
CA ALA A 121 19.35 3.65 6.49
C ALA A 121 18.19 2.68 6.17
N ASP A 122 17.20 3.14 5.41
CA ASP A 122 16.04 2.35 4.96
C ASP A 122 16.49 1.15 4.10
N ALA A 123 17.38 1.41 3.14
CA ALA A 123 17.94 0.36 2.28
C ALA A 123 18.78 -0.65 3.07
N LEU A 124 19.58 -0.19 4.04
CA LEU A 124 20.37 -1.05 4.92
C LEU A 124 19.47 -1.91 5.83
N ALA A 125 18.44 -1.32 6.43
CA ALA A 125 17.48 -2.06 7.25
C ALA A 125 16.76 -3.12 6.41
N SER A 126 16.35 -2.78 5.18
CA SER A 126 15.77 -3.74 4.23
C SER A 126 16.72 -4.90 3.91
N LEU A 127 18.01 -4.60 3.69
CA LEU A 127 19.04 -5.63 3.49
C LEU A 127 19.20 -6.53 4.72
N GLN A 128 19.03 -5.97 5.91
CA GLN A 128 19.17 -6.66 7.19
C GLN A 128 17.85 -7.23 7.73
N GLN A 129 16.81 -7.35 6.91
CA GLN A 129 15.50 -7.92 7.30
C GLN A 129 14.79 -7.11 8.41
N GLY A 130 14.79 -5.77 8.27
CA GLY A 130 14.12 -4.86 9.21
C GLY A 130 14.89 -4.62 10.51
N ARG A 131 16.14 -5.09 10.59
CA ARG A 131 17.03 -4.81 11.70
C ARG A 131 17.66 -3.42 11.55
N PHE A 132 17.76 -2.71 12.67
CA PHE A 132 18.26 -1.35 12.73
C PHE A 132 19.56 -1.21 13.57
N ASP A 133 20.22 -2.33 13.90
CA ASP A 133 21.51 -2.33 14.57
C ASP A 133 22.68 -2.07 13.60
N GLY A 134 23.75 -1.43 14.10
CA GLY A 134 24.94 -1.15 13.30
C GLY A 134 24.75 0.01 12.31
N GLU A 135 25.11 -0.22 11.04
CA GLU A 135 25.10 0.82 9.99
C GLU A 135 23.73 1.53 9.80
N PRO A 136 22.56 0.84 9.78
CA PRO A 136 21.27 1.54 9.70
C PRO A 136 21.07 2.57 10.80
N ALA A 137 21.38 2.26 12.07
CA ALA A 137 21.28 3.21 13.18
C ALA A 137 22.22 4.41 12.98
N GLN A 138 23.47 4.16 12.58
CA GLN A 138 24.44 5.24 12.33
C GLN A 138 23.96 6.19 11.22
N ALA A 139 23.35 5.65 10.17
CA ALA A 139 22.79 6.46 9.09
C ALA A 139 21.55 7.25 9.53
N ILE A 140 20.67 6.67 10.37
CA ILE A 140 19.56 7.40 11.01
C ILE A 140 20.10 8.55 11.86
N ASP A 141 21.07 8.28 12.73
CA ASP A 141 21.66 9.29 13.61
C ASP A 141 22.31 10.41 12.80
N ARG A 142 22.99 10.07 11.70
CA ARG A 142 23.59 11.07 10.81
C ARG A 142 22.53 11.93 10.13
N ALA A 143 21.43 11.34 9.66
CA ALA A 143 20.31 12.07 9.08
C ALA A 143 19.69 13.04 10.10
N LEU A 144 19.48 12.61 11.34
CA LEU A 144 18.90 13.46 12.41
C LEU A 144 19.85 14.56 12.88
N VAL A 145 21.16 14.35 12.83
CA VAL A 145 22.16 15.40 13.08
C VAL A 145 22.14 16.46 11.99
N LEU A 146 21.97 16.06 10.72
CA LEU A 146 21.94 16.97 9.58
C LEU A 146 20.62 17.73 9.47
N ASP A 147 19.50 17.05 9.73
CA ASP A 147 18.16 17.62 9.76
C ASP A 147 17.35 17.02 10.92
N PRO A 148 17.22 17.76 12.04
CA PRO A 148 16.44 17.35 13.20
C PRO A 148 14.93 17.20 12.96
N HIS A 149 14.42 17.55 11.78
CA HIS A 149 13.02 17.40 11.41
C HIS A 149 12.82 16.45 10.22
N ASN A 150 13.85 15.69 9.84
CA ASN A 150 13.73 14.76 8.73
C ASN A 150 12.67 13.68 9.01
N VAL A 151 11.56 13.73 8.26
CA VAL A 151 10.40 12.87 8.45
C VAL A 151 10.77 11.39 8.36
N LYS A 152 11.57 11.00 7.35
CA LYS A 152 11.96 9.60 7.17
C LYS A 152 12.87 9.13 8.30
N ALA A 153 13.87 9.93 8.69
CA ALA A 153 14.79 9.56 9.76
C ALA A 153 14.05 9.35 11.09
N HIS A 154 13.10 10.23 11.43
CA HIS A 154 12.23 10.03 12.58
C HIS A 154 11.33 8.80 12.45
N ALA A 155 10.75 8.55 11.27
CA ALA A 155 9.95 7.35 11.05
C ALA A 155 10.76 6.05 11.28
N LEU A 156 11.98 5.98 10.76
CA LEU A 156 12.88 4.84 10.93
C LEU A 156 13.38 4.72 12.37
N ALA A 157 13.72 5.83 13.04
CA ALA A 157 14.10 5.84 14.45
C ALA A 157 12.97 5.31 15.35
N GLY A 158 11.72 5.69 15.05
CA GLY A 158 10.55 5.20 15.75
C GLY A 158 10.36 3.69 15.58
N THR A 159 10.49 3.19 14.36
CA THR A 159 10.45 1.74 14.06
C THR A 159 11.58 0.99 14.75
N ALA A 160 12.80 1.53 14.73
CA ALA A 160 13.94 0.94 15.43
C ALA A 160 13.71 0.87 16.94
N ALA A 161 13.15 1.92 17.55
CA ALA A 161 12.81 1.94 18.97
C ALA A 161 11.71 0.94 19.31
N PHE A 162 10.67 0.86 18.49
CA PHE A 162 9.57 -0.10 18.65
C PHE A 162 10.06 -1.54 18.59
N ASN A 163 10.93 -1.87 17.62
CA ASN A 163 11.52 -3.21 17.48
C ASN A 163 12.36 -3.63 18.70
N ARG A 164 12.90 -2.66 19.46
CA ARG A 164 13.61 -2.91 20.73
C ARG A 164 12.69 -2.92 21.96
N GLY A 165 11.38 -2.73 21.78
CA GLY A 165 10.40 -2.65 22.86
C GLY A 165 10.30 -1.28 23.54
N ASP A 166 11.06 -0.27 23.10
CA ASP A 166 10.98 1.10 23.63
C ASP A 166 9.84 1.88 22.97
N LYS A 167 8.62 1.55 23.39
CA LYS A 167 7.39 2.16 22.88
C LYS A 167 7.33 3.68 23.10
N ARG A 168 7.92 4.17 24.20
CA ARG A 168 7.90 5.61 24.52
C ARG A 168 8.77 6.40 23.55
N SER A 169 9.96 5.91 23.23
CA SER A 169 10.80 6.55 22.22
C SER A 169 10.19 6.41 20.82
N ALA A 170 9.57 5.26 20.52
CA ALA A 170 8.86 5.06 19.25
C ALA A 170 7.77 6.12 19.03
N GLU A 171 6.90 6.30 20.03
CA GLU A 171 5.83 7.31 20.00
C GLU A 171 6.36 8.72 19.78
N ARG A 172 7.42 9.13 20.50
CA ARG A 172 8.03 10.47 20.30
C ARG A 172 8.55 10.67 18.88
N HIS A 173 9.28 9.69 18.34
CA HIS A 173 9.84 9.81 17.00
C HIS A 173 8.75 9.82 15.93
N TRP A 174 7.76 8.92 16.02
CA TRP A 174 6.65 8.91 15.07
C TRP A 174 5.76 10.14 15.16
N GLN A 175 5.55 10.70 16.35
CA GLN A 175 4.85 11.98 16.50
C GLN A 175 5.62 13.11 15.81
N THR A 176 6.94 13.19 16.03
CA THR A 176 7.78 14.21 15.37
C THR A 176 7.75 14.06 13.85
N ALA A 177 7.82 12.82 13.34
CA ALA A 177 7.69 12.54 11.91
C ALA A 177 6.31 12.97 11.38
N LEU A 178 5.24 12.72 12.14
CA LEU A 178 3.87 13.05 11.75
C LEU A 178 3.65 14.57 11.71
N ASP A 179 4.19 15.30 12.68
CA ASP A 179 4.09 16.76 12.76
C ASP A 179 4.79 17.45 11.59
N ALA A 180 5.86 16.86 11.06
CA ALA A 180 6.61 17.35 9.91
C ALA A 180 6.14 16.77 8.57
N ALA A 181 5.28 15.74 8.57
CA ALA A 181 4.82 15.09 7.34
C ALA A 181 3.78 15.92 6.59
N GLU A 182 3.75 15.80 5.26
CA GLU A 182 2.72 16.40 4.44
C GLU A 182 1.33 15.86 4.82
N PRO A 183 0.35 16.74 5.13
CA PRO A 183 -1.01 16.33 5.46
C PRO A 183 -1.64 15.48 4.35
N GLY A 184 -2.14 14.30 4.70
CA GLY A 184 -2.79 13.39 3.75
C GLY A 184 -1.85 12.46 2.98
N SER A 185 -0.53 12.58 3.15
CA SER A 185 0.43 11.64 2.56
C SER A 185 0.24 10.21 3.10
N ARG A 186 0.62 9.21 2.30
CA ARG A 186 0.66 7.80 2.75
C ARG A 186 1.51 7.64 4.01
N MET A 187 2.63 8.36 4.09
CA MET A 187 3.52 8.36 5.26
C MET A 187 2.77 8.85 6.51
N ALA A 188 2.06 9.98 6.43
CA ALA A 188 1.27 10.48 7.55
C ALA A 188 0.18 9.50 7.99
N ALA A 189 -0.44 8.76 7.06
CA ALA A 189 -1.38 7.69 7.42
C ALA A 189 -0.70 6.54 8.18
N GLN A 190 0.44 6.04 7.67
CA GLN A 190 1.21 4.98 8.31
C GLN A 190 1.67 5.35 9.73
N LEU A 191 2.10 6.59 9.92
CA LEU A 191 2.54 7.09 11.24
C LEU A 191 1.39 7.17 12.24
N ARG A 192 0.19 7.60 11.81
CA ARG A 192 -1.01 7.58 12.67
C ARG A 192 -1.39 6.16 13.07
N ASP A 193 -1.40 5.23 12.12
CA ASP A 193 -1.72 3.83 12.39
C ASP A 193 -0.74 3.22 13.42
N ALA A 194 0.55 3.52 13.30
CA ALA A 194 1.59 3.09 14.23
C ALA A 194 1.40 3.67 15.65
N LEU A 195 1.06 4.96 15.76
CA LEU A 195 0.76 5.61 17.04
C LEU A 195 -0.50 5.04 17.70
N ASP A 196 -1.53 4.76 16.91
CA ASP A 196 -2.76 4.13 17.38
C ASP A 196 -2.54 2.71 17.89
N GLU A 197 -1.62 1.95 17.27
CA GLU A 197 -1.23 0.63 17.75
C GLU A 197 -0.53 0.70 19.12
N VAL A 198 0.43 1.62 19.27
CA VAL A 198 1.12 1.82 20.56
C VAL A 198 0.12 2.18 21.65
N SER A 199 -0.77 3.14 21.40
CA SER A 199 -1.75 3.60 22.39
C SER A 199 -2.76 2.51 22.79
N ARG A 200 -3.21 1.68 21.83
CA ARG A 200 -4.06 0.51 22.11
C ARG A 200 -3.35 -0.51 22.96
N SER A 201 -2.09 -0.82 22.64
CA SER A 201 -1.30 -1.78 23.41
C SER A 201 -1.11 -1.34 24.86
N ALA A 202 -0.91 -0.04 25.11
CA ALA A 202 -0.77 0.51 26.45
C ALA A 202 -2.06 0.38 27.28
N LYS A 203 -3.22 0.67 26.67
CA LYS A 203 -4.54 0.54 27.33
C LYS A 203 -4.84 -0.90 27.73
N GLN A 204 -4.45 -1.89 26.91
CA GLN A 204 -4.66 -3.31 27.21
C GLN A 204 -3.75 -3.79 28.34
N SER A 205 -2.48 -3.38 28.37
CA SER A 205 -1.56 -3.71 29.46
C SER A 205 -1.95 -3.08 30.79
N GLY A 206 -2.59 -1.91 30.79
CA GLY A 206 -3.10 -1.26 32.00
C GLY A 206 -4.45 -1.79 32.51
N ALA A 207 -5.12 -2.67 31.75
CA ALA A 207 -6.44 -3.22 32.08
C ALA A 207 -6.39 -4.64 32.68
N THR A 208 -5.19 -5.17 32.98
CA THR A 208 -5.03 -6.48 33.61
C THR A 208 -4.85 -6.30 35.13
N PRO A 209 -5.87 -6.63 35.96
CA PRO A 209 -5.78 -6.56 37.42
C PRO A 209 -4.92 -7.67 38.03
#